data_AF-A0A520CJV8-F1
#
_entry.id   AF-A0A520CJV8-F1
#
_cell.length_a   1.000
_cell.length_b   1.000
_cell.length_c   1.000
_cell.angle_alpha   90.00
_cell.angle_beta   90.00
_cell.angle_gamma   90.00
#
_symmetry.space_group_name_H-M   'P 1'
#
loop_
_entity.id
_entity.type
_entity.pdbx_description
1 polymer ?
#
loop_
_entity_poly.entity_id
_entity_poly.type
_entity_poly.pdbx_seq_one_letter_code
_entity_poly.pdbx_strand_id
1 'polypeptide(L)'
;MLKKRIINKTWAYILIGFVIFLLNIHISKAQTSQPLFQSKVSNYTTFSSDKKVVNSNIYPEKPADDINDMETLESTANEVIEKRTQNTKFYIDKNNPNKFIQLFSYGGNLNYQKDGKWLTANQKLQSLGNGIFLAAHQMEPVGFDMNTKTTFIETEAGRVNFNQWNLIGIKAGQETVLAVANWSSYSAGDDGIMIYNIFPGIDVQMRVNFGAIKTNFIIRENRFADMEKFMFKDDFSANQKLGELTYGQDNFDKSTASFKLGSETVLKVNKAIIYSDENPSKNYKYLDYDVKNNSLAIIVDVSYINTHLRKGNVIIDPLVEATGTLAQNQITGSMNCGSSSNYCAYNFNVPTPPKVTITNVSYKWGIFVNPPINKNQTFFNIVPGSCTFPFQGVFPAQILIKVQA
;
A
#
# COMPACT_ATOMS: atom_id res chain seq x y z
N MET A 1 -9.27 9.18 -90.89
CA MET A 1 -10.05 8.50 -89.84
C MET A 1 -9.31 8.60 -88.51
N LEU A 2 -9.73 9.48 -87.60
CA LEU A 2 -9.20 9.52 -86.23
C LEU A 2 -10.38 9.62 -85.26
N LYS A 3 -10.70 8.51 -84.59
CA LYS A 3 -11.72 8.44 -83.52
C LYS A 3 -11.06 8.92 -82.22
N LYS A 4 -11.39 10.15 -81.81
CA LYS A 4 -10.94 10.76 -80.56
C LYS A 4 -11.66 10.08 -79.39
N ARG A 5 -10.92 9.30 -78.59
CA ARG A 5 -11.41 8.58 -77.42
C ARG A 5 -11.57 9.59 -76.28
N ILE A 6 -12.82 9.99 -75.99
CA ILE A 6 -13.14 10.84 -74.84
C ILE A 6 -13.05 9.96 -73.60
N ILE A 7 -11.91 10.00 -72.91
CA ILE A 7 -11.76 9.43 -71.58
C ILE A 7 -12.55 10.34 -70.64
N ASN A 8 -13.61 9.76 -70.07
CA ASN A 8 -14.59 10.44 -69.25
C ASN A 8 -13.92 10.86 -67.93
N LYS A 9 -13.61 12.17 -67.79
CA LYS A 9 -12.88 12.75 -66.64
C LYS A 9 -13.46 12.35 -65.28
N THR A 10 -14.73 11.99 -65.23
CA THR A 10 -15.45 11.54 -64.03
C THR A 10 -14.83 10.29 -63.39
N TRP A 11 -14.29 9.35 -64.17
CA TRP A 11 -13.67 8.14 -63.63
C TRP A 11 -12.31 8.40 -62.97
N ALA A 12 -11.57 9.42 -63.44
CA ALA A 12 -10.29 9.80 -62.84
C ALA A 12 -10.47 10.42 -61.44
N TYR A 13 -11.52 11.22 -61.24
CA TYR A 13 -11.81 11.81 -59.92
C TYR A 13 -12.30 10.77 -58.90
N ILE A 14 -13.07 9.77 -59.33
CA ILE A 14 -13.50 8.67 -58.46
C ILE A 14 -12.31 7.82 -58.01
N LEU A 15 -11.36 7.52 -58.93
CA LEU A 15 -10.17 6.75 -58.59
C LEU A 15 -9.24 7.49 -57.62
N ILE A 16 -9.05 8.81 -57.81
CA ILE A 16 -8.24 9.65 -56.92
C ILE A 16 -8.90 9.79 -55.54
N GLY A 17 -10.22 9.96 -55.48
CA GLY A 17 -10.96 9.98 -54.22
C GLY A 17 -10.85 8.66 -53.43
N PHE A 18 -10.91 7.52 -54.13
CA PHE A 18 -10.79 6.20 -53.50
C PHE A 18 -9.37 5.92 -52.98
N VAL A 19 -8.33 6.39 -53.68
CA VAL A 19 -6.93 6.28 -53.22
C VAL A 19 -6.65 7.17 -52.01
N ILE A 20 -7.22 8.38 -51.96
CA ILE A 20 -7.10 9.27 -50.77
C ILE A 20 -7.88 8.70 -49.58
N PHE A 21 -9.03 8.04 -49.81
CA PHE A 21 -9.79 7.40 -48.75
C PHE A 21 -9.08 6.14 -48.20
N LEU A 22 -8.41 5.36 -49.06
CA LEU A 22 -7.63 4.20 -48.64
C LEU A 22 -6.29 4.57 -47.97
N LEU A 23 -5.68 5.72 -48.31
CA LEU A 23 -4.46 6.21 -47.65
C LEU A 23 -4.70 6.85 -46.27
N ASN A 24 -5.95 7.20 -45.93
CA ASN A 24 -6.31 7.75 -44.61
C ASN A 24 -6.83 6.70 -43.62
N ILE A 25 -6.82 5.41 -43.98
CA ILE A 25 -6.94 4.34 -42.99
C ILE A 25 -5.57 4.19 -42.34
N HIS A 26 -5.17 5.21 -41.58
CA HIS A 26 -4.21 5.01 -40.52
C HIS A 26 -4.83 3.97 -39.60
N ILE A 27 -4.24 2.78 -39.65
CA ILE A 27 -4.39 1.76 -38.64
C ILE A 27 -3.97 2.46 -37.34
N SER A 28 -4.95 3.04 -36.63
CA SER A 28 -4.88 3.21 -35.19
C SER A 28 -4.64 1.81 -34.68
N LYS A 29 -3.37 1.43 -34.56
CA LYS A 29 -2.98 0.34 -33.69
C LYS A 29 -3.44 0.82 -32.33
N ALA A 30 -4.66 0.45 -31.95
CA ALA A 30 -5.07 0.44 -30.57
C ALA A 30 -3.91 -0.28 -29.88
N GLN A 31 -3.13 0.47 -29.11
CA GLN A 31 -2.10 -0.13 -28.28
C GLN A 31 -2.84 -1.20 -27.50
N THR A 32 -2.56 -2.45 -27.79
CA THR A 32 -3.10 -3.58 -27.04
C THR A 32 -2.58 -3.33 -25.63
N SER A 33 -3.46 -2.84 -24.76
CA SER A 33 -3.13 -2.47 -23.40
C SER A 33 -2.89 -3.77 -22.65
N GLN A 34 -1.67 -4.30 -22.77
CA GLN A 34 -1.19 -5.19 -21.74
C GLN A 34 -1.29 -4.43 -20.42
N PRO A 35 -1.80 -5.05 -19.35
CA PRO A 35 -1.85 -4.40 -18.06
C PRO A 35 -0.41 -3.99 -17.68
N LEU A 36 -0.14 -2.68 -17.72
CA LEU A 36 1.18 -2.09 -17.46
C LEU A 36 1.63 -2.27 -16.00
N PHE A 37 0.73 -2.73 -15.13
CA PHE A 37 0.99 -3.03 -13.72
C PHE A 37 0.72 -4.51 -13.44
N GLN A 38 1.78 -5.22 -13.03
CA GLN A 38 1.63 -6.53 -12.40
C GLN A 38 1.43 -6.33 -10.90
N SER A 39 0.42 -6.99 -10.33
CA SER A 39 0.23 -6.99 -8.88
C SER A 39 1.39 -7.72 -8.21
N LYS A 40 2.07 -7.08 -7.26
CA LYS A 40 3.07 -7.76 -6.41
C LYS A 40 2.32 -8.78 -5.55
N VAL A 41 2.68 -10.06 -5.69
CA VAL A 41 2.22 -11.10 -4.76
C VAL A 41 3.01 -10.94 -3.47
N SER A 42 2.30 -10.86 -2.34
CA SER A 42 2.96 -10.73 -1.04
C SER A 42 3.65 -12.03 -0.61
N ASN A 43 4.83 -11.87 -0.04
CA ASN A 43 5.66 -12.95 0.48
C ASN A 43 5.42 -13.18 1.98
N TYR A 44 4.78 -14.31 2.29
CA TYR A 44 4.51 -14.76 3.66
C TYR A 44 5.29 -16.02 4.05
N THR A 45 6.27 -16.44 3.24
CA THR A 45 6.89 -17.76 3.41
C THR A 45 8.40 -17.74 3.57
N THR A 46 9.05 -16.66 3.10
CA THR A 46 10.51 -16.57 3.12
C THR A 46 10.95 -15.18 3.54
N PHE A 47 12.05 -15.12 4.30
CA PHE A 47 12.76 -13.87 4.54
C PHE A 47 13.85 -13.72 3.50
N SER A 48 13.91 -12.55 2.86
CA SER A 48 15.07 -12.20 2.06
C SER A 48 16.30 -12.20 2.95
N SER A 49 17.37 -12.83 2.48
CA SER A 49 18.65 -12.70 3.16
C SER A 49 19.08 -11.25 3.02
N ASP A 50 18.93 -10.45 4.09
CA ASP A 50 19.60 -9.16 4.15
C ASP A 50 21.07 -9.43 3.86
N LYS A 51 21.60 -8.81 2.79
CA LYS A 51 23.04 -8.80 2.58
C LYS A 51 23.62 -8.14 3.82
N LYS A 52 24.23 -8.93 4.71
CA LYS A 52 24.93 -8.42 5.90
C LYS A 52 25.87 -7.32 5.42
N VAL A 53 25.56 -6.08 5.78
CA VAL A 53 26.45 -4.94 5.55
C VAL A 53 27.64 -5.17 6.49
N VAL A 54 28.72 -5.72 5.94
CA VAL A 54 29.96 -5.93 6.67
C VAL A 54 30.57 -4.55 6.92
N ASN A 55 30.86 -4.27 8.20
CA ASN A 55 31.61 -3.11 8.68
C ASN A 55 32.78 -2.77 7.73
N SER A 56 32.70 -1.64 7.04
CA SER A 56 33.88 -0.97 6.51
C SER A 56 33.78 0.53 6.79
N ASN A 57 34.78 1.06 7.50
CA ASN A 57 34.86 2.45 7.94
C ASN A 57 35.21 3.43 6.79
N ILE A 58 34.89 3.11 5.54
CA ILE A 58 35.11 4.00 4.38
C ILE A 58 33.95 3.78 3.40
N TYR A 59 32.93 4.63 3.50
CA TYR A 59 31.64 4.61 2.77
C TYR A 59 30.79 3.35 2.99
N PRO A 60 29.59 3.44 3.63
CA PRO A 60 28.72 2.27 3.78
C PRO A 60 28.26 1.80 2.40
N GLU A 61 28.59 0.54 2.07
CA GLU A 61 28.01 -0.17 0.94
C GLU A 61 26.48 -0.20 1.06
N LYS A 62 25.86 -0.11 -0.12
CA LYS A 62 24.44 0.08 -0.43
C LYS A 62 23.51 -0.76 0.48
N PRO A 63 22.63 -0.13 1.29
CA PRO A 63 21.55 -0.83 1.96
C PRO A 63 20.67 -1.57 0.94
N ALA A 64 20.27 -2.80 1.29
CA ALA A 64 19.33 -3.60 0.51
C ALA A 64 17.91 -3.01 0.63
N ASP A 65 17.65 -1.91 -0.07
CA ASP A 65 16.30 -1.39 -0.18
C ASP A 65 15.60 -2.11 -1.34
N ASP A 66 14.47 -2.78 -1.09
CA ASP A 66 13.52 -3.22 -2.16
C ASP A 66 12.97 -2.01 -2.96
N ILE A 67 13.16 -0.81 -2.40
CA ILE A 67 12.89 0.48 -3.02
C ILE A 67 13.97 0.85 -4.05
N ASN A 68 15.19 0.29 -3.95
CA ASN A 68 16.32 0.51 -4.85
C ASN A 68 16.26 -0.29 -6.16
N ASP A 69 15.14 -0.94 -6.47
CA ASP A 69 14.85 -1.50 -7.80
C ASP A 69 14.48 -0.39 -8.82
N MET A 70 14.97 0.83 -8.64
CA MET A 70 15.44 1.59 -9.80
C MET A 70 16.83 1.06 -10.11
N GLU A 71 16.85 -0.12 -10.75
CA GLU A 71 18.05 -0.76 -11.26
C GLU A 71 18.97 0.31 -11.85
N THR A 72 20.17 0.43 -11.26
CA THR A 72 21.24 1.38 -11.62
C THR A 72 21.12 2.82 -11.09
N LEU A 73 21.03 2.98 -9.76
CA LEU A 73 22.08 3.80 -9.14
C LEU A 73 23.40 3.18 -9.59
N GLU A 74 24.06 3.82 -10.57
CA GLU A 74 25.29 3.34 -11.19
C GLU A 74 26.23 2.86 -10.08
N SER A 75 26.90 1.72 -10.26
CA SER A 75 27.85 1.16 -9.26
C SER A 75 28.95 2.16 -8.85
N THR A 76 29.07 3.25 -9.61
CA THR A 76 29.94 4.39 -9.40
C THR A 76 29.38 5.44 -8.43
N ALA A 77 28.14 5.40 -7.92
CA ALA A 77 27.63 6.47 -7.05
C ALA A 77 27.84 6.15 -5.55
N ASN A 78 28.25 7.15 -4.76
CA ASN A 78 28.34 7.10 -3.30
C ASN A 78 27.23 7.95 -2.69
N GLU A 79 26.50 7.42 -1.71
CA GLU A 79 25.51 8.20 -0.94
C GLU A 79 26.22 9.20 -0.02
N VAL A 80 25.72 10.43 0.01
CA VAL A 80 26.12 11.46 0.99
C VAL A 80 25.11 11.42 2.13
N ILE A 81 25.43 10.61 3.15
CA ILE A 81 24.55 10.33 4.29
C ILE A 81 24.07 11.61 4.98
N GLU A 82 24.90 12.65 5.00
CA GLU A 82 24.65 13.86 5.78
C GLU A 82 23.62 14.78 5.13
N LYS A 83 23.29 14.48 3.86
CA LYS A 83 22.23 15.13 3.10
C LYS A 83 20.89 14.37 3.15
N ARG A 84 20.80 13.28 3.92
CA ARG A 84 19.52 12.58 4.12
C ARG A 84 18.53 13.51 4.80
N THR A 85 17.29 13.46 4.31
CA THR A 85 16.11 13.94 5.04
C THR A 85 15.12 12.78 5.13
N GLN A 86 13.99 12.97 5.80
CA GLN A 86 12.89 12.00 5.84
C GLN A 86 12.53 11.43 4.45
N ASN A 87 12.57 12.27 3.42
CA ASN A 87 12.07 11.96 2.09
C ASN A 87 13.12 12.11 0.98
N THR A 88 14.40 12.31 1.30
CA THR A 88 15.45 12.48 0.29
C THR A 88 16.71 11.67 0.58
N LYS A 89 17.35 11.21 -0.49
CA LYS A 89 18.73 10.70 -0.50
C LYS A 89 19.52 11.39 -1.61
N PHE A 90 20.81 11.60 -1.38
CA PHE A 90 21.69 12.29 -2.32
C PHE A 90 22.93 11.43 -2.60
N TYR A 91 23.32 11.33 -3.87
CA TYR A 91 24.46 10.53 -4.29
C TYR A 91 25.37 11.33 -5.21
N ILE A 92 26.68 11.12 -5.10
CA ILE A 92 27.71 11.71 -5.97
C ILE A 92 28.39 10.60 -6.76
N ASP A 93 28.62 10.82 -8.05
CA ASP A 93 29.42 9.90 -8.85
C ASP A 93 30.89 9.89 -8.37
N LYS A 94 31.41 8.71 -8.02
CA LYS A 94 32.79 8.46 -7.56
C LYS A 94 33.83 8.96 -8.55
N ASN A 95 33.51 8.92 -9.84
CA ASN A 95 34.43 9.26 -10.92
C ASN A 95 34.23 10.70 -11.42
N ASN A 96 33.11 11.34 -11.07
CA ASN A 96 32.82 12.72 -11.49
C ASN A 96 32.03 13.47 -10.40
N PRO A 97 32.69 14.27 -9.53
CA PRO A 97 32.01 14.98 -8.45
C PRO A 97 31.00 16.05 -8.92
N ASN A 98 31.04 16.45 -10.20
CA ASN A 98 30.07 17.37 -10.79
C ASN A 98 28.78 16.65 -11.24
N LYS A 99 28.76 15.31 -11.22
CA LYS A 99 27.57 14.50 -11.50
C LYS A 99 27.00 13.98 -10.18
N PHE A 100 25.73 14.27 -9.94
CA PHE A 100 25.04 13.81 -8.75
C PHE A 100 23.64 13.30 -9.08
N ILE A 101 23.11 12.52 -8.15
CA ILE A 101 21.78 11.92 -8.25
C ILE A 101 21.02 12.29 -6.99
N GLN A 102 19.79 12.75 -7.15
CA GLN A 102 18.91 13.00 -6.03
C GLN A 102 17.67 12.11 -6.15
N LEU A 103 17.41 11.38 -5.07
CA LEU A 103 16.22 10.56 -4.91
C LEU A 103 15.27 11.28 -3.97
N PHE A 104 14.04 11.47 -4.41
CA PHE A 104 12.97 12.00 -3.59
C PHE A 104 11.80 11.03 -3.54
N SER A 105 11.13 10.99 -2.39
CA SER A 105 9.85 10.29 -2.21
C SER A 105 8.76 11.29 -1.83
N TYR A 106 7.59 11.14 -2.45
CA TYR A 106 6.35 11.75 -2.00
C TYR A 106 5.51 10.70 -1.30
N GLY A 107 4.73 11.06 -0.27
CA GLY A 107 3.77 10.13 0.35
C GLY A 107 4.39 8.91 1.06
N GLY A 108 5.70 8.91 1.29
CA GLY A 108 6.40 7.84 2.01
C GLY A 108 7.79 8.28 2.44
N ASN A 109 8.25 7.77 3.58
CA ASN A 109 9.55 8.08 4.15
C ASN A 109 10.62 7.19 3.50
N LEU A 110 11.69 7.79 2.96
CA LEU A 110 12.90 7.07 2.55
C LEU A 110 13.79 6.76 3.76
N ASN A 111 13.72 7.63 4.77
CA ASN A 111 14.52 7.54 5.97
C ASN A 111 13.67 7.79 7.22
N TYR A 112 14.09 7.24 8.35
CA TYR A 112 13.55 7.50 9.67
C TYR A 112 14.67 7.96 10.60
N GLN A 113 14.34 8.72 11.66
CA GLN A 113 15.33 9.15 12.64
C GLN A 113 15.50 8.09 13.73
N LYS A 114 16.75 7.81 14.07
CA LYS A 114 17.13 7.05 15.26
C LYS A 114 18.43 7.63 15.81
N ASP A 115 18.43 7.97 17.10
CA ASP A 115 19.60 8.55 17.81
C ASP A 115 20.18 9.78 17.09
N GLY A 116 19.31 10.66 16.57
CA GLY A 116 19.70 11.87 15.83
C GLY A 116 20.23 11.63 14.42
N LYS A 117 20.21 10.39 13.91
CA LYS A 117 20.70 10.02 12.57
C LYS A 117 19.56 9.58 11.67
N TRP A 118 19.64 9.94 10.39
CA TRP A 118 18.74 9.45 9.35
C TRP A 118 19.19 8.08 8.85
N LEU A 119 18.41 7.06 9.17
CA LEU A 119 18.59 5.69 8.70
C LEU A 119 17.57 5.38 7.62
N THR A 120 17.91 4.47 6.71
CA THR A 120 16.98 4.09 5.64
C THR A 120 15.79 3.32 6.20
N ALA A 121 14.60 3.72 5.77
CA ALA A 121 13.36 3.08 6.16
C ALA A 121 13.17 1.77 5.37
N ASN A 122 12.80 0.70 6.07
CA ASN A 122 12.50 -0.61 5.50
C ASN A 122 11.29 -1.22 6.24
N GLN A 123 10.24 -1.53 5.48
CA GLN A 123 9.01 -2.11 5.99
C GLN A 123 9.06 -3.64 6.13
N LYS A 124 10.12 -4.29 5.63
CA LYS A 124 10.21 -5.76 5.64
C LYS A 124 10.26 -6.30 7.05
N LEU A 125 9.48 -7.35 7.26
CA LEU A 125 9.50 -8.14 8.47
C LEU A 125 10.80 -8.95 8.55
N GLN A 126 11.38 -9.04 9.73
CA GLN A 126 12.55 -9.88 10.01
C GLN A 126 12.24 -10.81 11.17
N SER A 127 12.78 -12.03 11.14
CA SER A 127 12.73 -12.92 12.30
C SER A 127 13.83 -12.56 13.29
N LEU A 128 13.45 -12.29 14.54
CA LEU A 128 14.39 -12.08 15.65
C LEU A 128 14.67 -13.39 16.43
N GLY A 129 14.13 -14.52 15.95
CA GLY A 129 14.14 -15.79 16.67
C GLY A 129 13.03 -15.87 17.73
N ASN A 130 12.89 -17.05 18.36
CA ASN A 130 11.94 -17.32 19.44
C ASN A 130 10.49 -16.88 19.16
N GLY A 131 10.02 -17.00 17.92
CA GLY A 131 8.65 -16.62 17.55
C GLY A 131 8.39 -15.10 17.52
N ILE A 132 9.43 -14.26 17.50
CA ILE A 132 9.28 -12.81 17.34
C ILE A 132 9.62 -12.41 15.92
N PHE A 133 8.74 -11.61 15.31
CA PHE A 133 8.92 -11.04 14.00
C PHE A 133 8.73 -9.52 14.05
N LEU A 134 9.68 -8.75 13.50
CA LEU A 134 9.70 -7.30 13.65
C LEU A 134 10.15 -6.62 12.36
N ALA A 135 9.41 -5.60 11.93
CA ALA A 135 9.86 -4.62 10.96
C ALA A 135 10.42 -3.41 11.72
N ALA A 136 11.70 -3.45 12.07
CA ALA A 136 12.31 -2.52 13.03
C ALA A 136 12.78 -1.19 12.44
N HIS A 137 12.96 -1.12 11.11
CA HIS A 137 13.63 0.00 10.45
C HIS A 137 12.62 1.03 9.95
N GLN A 138 11.85 1.60 10.87
CA GLN A 138 10.81 2.57 10.58
C GLN A 138 10.51 3.42 11.81
N MET A 139 9.78 4.52 11.62
CA MET A 139 9.42 5.44 12.72
C MET A 139 8.59 4.76 13.80
N GLU A 140 7.66 3.90 13.38
CA GLU A 140 6.71 3.19 14.24
C GLU A 140 6.87 1.69 13.96
N PRO A 141 7.82 0.99 14.62
CA PRO A 141 8.05 -0.43 14.40
C PRO A 141 6.79 -1.28 14.58
N VAL A 142 6.59 -2.26 13.69
CA VAL A 142 5.43 -3.16 13.76
C VAL A 142 5.89 -4.62 13.78
N GLY A 143 5.16 -5.46 14.51
CA GLY A 143 5.58 -6.85 14.65
C GLY A 143 4.54 -7.80 15.21
N PHE A 144 4.98 -9.04 15.37
CA PHE A 144 4.22 -10.19 15.82
C PHE A 144 5.01 -10.90 16.92
N ASP A 145 4.34 -11.26 18.01
CA ASP A 145 4.86 -12.15 19.04
C ASP A 145 3.98 -13.40 19.10
N MET A 146 4.53 -14.51 18.61
CA MET A 146 3.79 -15.77 18.50
C MET A 146 3.66 -16.49 19.84
N ASN A 147 4.45 -16.12 20.85
CA ASN A 147 4.37 -16.72 22.19
C ASN A 147 3.19 -16.12 22.95
N THR A 148 3.05 -14.80 22.89
CA THR A 148 1.93 -14.08 23.51
C THR A 148 0.69 -14.03 22.62
N LYS A 149 0.82 -14.45 21.35
CA LYS A 149 -0.26 -14.48 20.35
C LYS A 149 -0.84 -13.08 20.09
N THR A 150 0.05 -12.11 19.94
CA THR A 150 -0.30 -10.70 19.76
C THR A 150 0.44 -10.09 18.59
N THR A 151 -0.20 -9.10 17.97
CA THR A 151 0.50 -8.14 17.12
C THR A 151 0.74 -6.86 17.89
N PHE A 152 1.72 -6.09 17.45
CA PHE A 152 2.02 -4.82 18.09
C PHE A 152 2.50 -3.75 17.12
N ILE A 153 2.30 -2.51 17.54
CA ILE A 153 2.89 -1.32 16.95
C ILE A 153 3.58 -0.58 18.11
N GLU A 154 4.86 -0.23 17.91
CA GLU A 154 5.65 0.58 18.84
C GLU A 154 5.52 2.04 18.46
N THR A 155 4.92 2.83 19.36
CA THR A 155 4.76 4.28 19.18
C THR A 155 5.63 5.05 20.15
N GLU A 156 5.83 6.35 19.88
CA GLU A 156 6.53 7.25 20.81
C GLU A 156 5.91 7.24 22.21
N ALA A 157 4.60 7.02 22.31
CA ALA A 157 3.85 7.01 23.57
C ALA A 157 3.84 5.64 24.27
N GLY A 158 4.22 4.56 23.59
CA GLY A 158 4.31 3.20 24.13
C GLY A 158 3.99 2.10 23.12
N ARG A 159 4.17 0.83 23.52
CA ARG A 159 3.78 -0.31 22.68
C ARG A 159 2.30 -0.61 22.87
N VAL A 160 1.56 -0.66 21.77
CA VAL A 160 0.17 -1.08 21.74
C VAL A 160 0.09 -2.49 21.14
N ASN A 161 -0.55 -3.40 21.86
CA ASN A 161 -0.80 -4.77 21.41
C ASN A 161 -2.28 -4.96 21.05
N PHE A 162 -2.53 -5.75 20.02
CA PHE A 162 -3.86 -6.09 19.53
C PHE A 162 -3.82 -7.47 18.85
N ASN A 163 -4.92 -7.85 18.20
CA ASN A 163 -5.18 -9.15 17.59
C ASN A 163 -5.31 -10.33 18.58
N GLN A 164 -5.89 -10.06 19.76
CA GLN A 164 -6.32 -11.08 20.72
C GLN A 164 -7.72 -11.58 20.38
N TRP A 165 -7.85 -12.27 19.23
CA TRP A 165 -9.17 -12.48 18.66
C TRP A 165 -10.01 -13.59 19.29
N ASN A 166 -11.31 -13.33 19.35
CA ASN A 166 -12.35 -14.32 19.57
C ASN A 166 -13.40 -14.25 18.46
N LEU A 167 -13.89 -15.42 18.03
CA LEU A 167 -15.03 -15.53 17.14
C LEU A 167 -16.28 -15.81 17.98
N ILE A 168 -17.22 -14.88 17.94
CA ILE A 168 -18.50 -14.97 18.64
C ILE A 168 -19.61 -15.17 17.61
N GLY A 169 -20.53 -16.08 17.89
CA GLY A 169 -21.75 -16.32 17.14
C GLY A 169 -22.91 -15.60 17.79
N ILE A 170 -23.77 -14.99 16.99
CA ILE A 170 -25.01 -14.37 17.46
C ILE A 170 -26.19 -15.11 16.84
N LYS A 171 -27.15 -15.51 17.69
CA LYS A 171 -28.41 -16.15 17.28
C LYS A 171 -29.53 -15.68 18.19
N ALA A 172 -30.61 -15.15 17.62
CA ALA A 172 -31.73 -14.59 18.37
C ALA A 172 -31.28 -13.57 19.46
N GLY A 173 -30.24 -12.77 19.14
CA GLY A 173 -29.65 -11.79 20.05
C GLY A 173 -28.76 -12.35 21.17
N GLN A 174 -28.58 -13.68 21.25
CA GLN A 174 -27.67 -14.30 22.21
C GLN A 174 -26.27 -14.47 21.60
N GLU A 175 -25.26 -14.05 22.35
CA GLU A 175 -23.84 -14.22 22.00
C GLU A 175 -23.31 -15.55 22.56
N THR A 176 -22.54 -16.28 21.75
CA THR A 176 -21.84 -17.51 22.16
C THR A 176 -20.44 -17.51 21.59
N VAL A 177 -19.42 -17.79 22.40
CA VAL A 177 -18.04 -17.96 21.92
C VAL A 177 -17.97 -19.23 21.08
N LEU A 178 -17.66 -19.09 19.80
CA LEU A 178 -17.53 -20.20 18.86
C LEU A 178 -16.10 -20.74 18.81
N ALA A 179 -15.12 -19.85 18.83
CA ALA A 179 -13.70 -20.20 18.79
C ALA A 179 -12.81 -19.09 19.37
N VAL A 180 -11.68 -19.51 19.94
CA VAL A 180 -10.56 -18.64 20.32
C VAL A 180 -9.47 -18.76 19.26
N ALA A 181 -8.77 -17.66 18.96
CA ALA A 181 -7.78 -17.63 17.89
C ALA A 181 -6.64 -18.65 18.08
N ASN A 182 -6.39 -19.45 17.05
CA ASN A 182 -5.34 -20.46 17.02
C ASN A 182 -4.12 -20.01 16.20
N TRP A 183 -3.04 -19.66 16.90
CA TRP A 183 -1.78 -19.18 16.32
C TRP A 183 -0.76 -20.29 16.02
N SER A 184 -1.12 -21.56 16.21
CA SER A 184 -0.16 -22.69 16.17
C SER A 184 0.38 -23.03 14.78
N SER A 185 -0.33 -22.68 13.72
CA SER A 185 0.03 -23.04 12.34
C SER A 185 0.15 -21.78 11.49
N TYR A 186 1.39 -21.38 11.17
CA TYR A 186 1.64 -20.15 10.43
C TYR A 186 2.88 -20.25 9.53
N SER A 187 2.96 -19.33 8.58
CA SER A 187 4.17 -19.00 7.83
C SER A 187 4.47 -17.50 7.96
N ALA A 188 5.74 -17.13 7.85
CA ALA A 188 6.19 -15.75 7.91
C ALA A 188 7.20 -15.46 6.79
N GLY A 189 7.14 -14.25 6.24
CA GLY A 189 8.06 -13.77 5.22
C GLY A 189 8.16 -12.25 5.23
N ASP A 190 8.90 -11.71 4.26
CA ASP A 190 9.21 -10.27 4.19
C ASP A 190 7.99 -9.34 4.34
N ASP A 191 6.83 -9.72 3.79
CA ASP A 191 5.67 -8.84 3.75
C ASP A 191 4.70 -9.07 4.93
N GLY A 192 4.92 -10.08 5.79
CA GLY A 192 4.03 -10.35 6.92
C GLY A 192 3.93 -11.83 7.33
N ILE A 193 2.79 -12.20 7.93
CA ILE A 193 2.50 -13.58 8.34
C ILE A 193 1.15 -14.08 7.80
N MET A 194 1.07 -15.38 7.53
CA MET A 194 -0.15 -16.11 7.20
C MET A 194 -0.41 -17.15 8.27
N ILE A 195 -1.56 -17.09 8.95
CA ILE A 195 -2.00 -18.04 9.97
C ILE A 195 -3.14 -18.88 9.41
N TYR A 196 -2.98 -20.20 9.46
CA TYR A 196 -3.93 -21.15 8.92
C TYR A 196 -4.88 -21.64 10.01
N ASN A 197 -6.18 -21.65 9.70
CA ASN A 197 -7.25 -22.03 10.62
C ASN A 197 -7.16 -21.27 11.96
N ILE A 198 -7.00 -19.94 11.90
CA ILE A 198 -7.09 -19.08 13.09
C ILE A 198 -8.39 -19.35 13.83
N PHE A 199 -9.47 -19.59 13.07
CA PHE A 199 -10.71 -20.19 13.51
C PHE A 199 -11.09 -21.32 12.54
N PRO A 200 -11.96 -22.26 12.92
CA PRO A 200 -12.40 -23.32 12.00
C PRO A 200 -12.95 -22.77 10.67
N GLY A 201 -12.26 -23.06 9.57
CA GLY A 201 -12.64 -22.61 8.22
C GLY A 201 -12.19 -21.19 7.84
N ILE A 202 -11.44 -20.51 8.71
CA ILE A 202 -11.02 -19.11 8.54
C ILE A 202 -9.51 -19.03 8.70
N ASP A 203 -8.83 -18.48 7.69
CA ASP A 203 -7.40 -18.16 7.76
C ASP A 203 -7.23 -16.68 8.02
N VAL A 204 -6.04 -16.26 8.43
CA VAL A 204 -5.68 -14.85 8.55
C VAL A 204 -4.40 -14.58 7.80
N GLN A 205 -4.45 -13.54 6.97
CA GLN A 205 -3.26 -12.94 6.39
C GLN A 205 -3.03 -11.58 7.06
N MET A 206 -1.84 -11.35 7.60
CA MET A 206 -1.45 -10.06 8.16
C MET A 206 -0.25 -9.52 7.40
N ARG A 207 -0.41 -8.36 6.76
CA ARG A 207 0.65 -7.66 6.04
C ARG A 207 1.16 -6.49 6.87
N VAL A 208 2.48 -6.34 6.92
CA VAL A 208 3.14 -5.16 7.51
C VAL A 208 3.34 -4.07 6.46
N ASN A 209 3.11 -2.84 6.85
CA ASN A 209 3.49 -1.63 6.13
C ASN A 209 4.19 -0.68 7.11
N PHE A 210 4.60 0.50 6.63
CA PHE A 210 5.13 1.54 7.51
C PHE A 210 4.12 1.94 8.61
N GLY A 211 4.41 1.58 9.86
CA GLY A 211 3.59 1.82 11.05
C GLY A 211 2.18 1.24 10.99
N ALA A 212 1.94 0.23 10.16
CA ALA A 212 0.60 -0.31 10.00
C ALA A 212 0.60 -1.82 9.79
N ILE A 213 -0.49 -2.46 10.24
CA ILE A 213 -0.77 -3.87 10.02
C ILE A 213 -2.15 -3.98 9.36
N LYS A 214 -2.19 -4.55 8.16
CA LYS A 214 -3.42 -4.91 7.44
C LYS A 214 -3.74 -6.37 7.72
N THR A 215 -4.92 -6.65 8.25
CA THR A 215 -5.40 -8.02 8.52
C THR A 215 -6.47 -8.36 7.51
N ASN A 216 -6.42 -9.55 6.92
CA ASN A 216 -7.48 -10.14 6.10
C ASN A 216 -7.92 -11.45 6.74
N PHE A 217 -9.13 -11.51 7.28
CA PHE A 217 -9.78 -12.78 7.64
C PHE A 217 -10.35 -13.41 6.38
N ILE A 218 -9.82 -14.57 6.00
CA ILE A 218 -10.18 -15.29 4.77
C ILE A 218 -11.07 -16.46 5.15
N ILE A 219 -12.39 -16.23 5.05
CA ILE A 219 -13.41 -17.26 5.29
C ILE A 219 -13.49 -18.13 4.05
N ARG A 220 -13.08 -19.39 4.18
CA ARG A 220 -13.12 -20.40 3.09
C ARG A 220 -14.35 -21.29 3.20
N GLU A 221 -14.82 -21.50 4.42
CA GLU A 221 -15.98 -22.32 4.72
C GLU A 221 -16.66 -21.83 6.00
N ASN A 222 -17.98 -22.00 6.05
CA ASN A 222 -18.75 -21.71 7.25
C ASN A 222 -18.98 -23.00 8.06
N ARG A 223 -18.26 -23.13 9.18
CA ARG A 223 -18.40 -24.27 10.12
C ARG A 223 -19.46 -24.05 11.22
N PHE A 224 -20.10 -22.88 11.25
CA PHE A 224 -21.05 -22.46 12.27
C PHE A 224 -22.36 -21.97 11.62
N ALA A 225 -22.92 -22.81 10.74
CA ALA A 225 -24.01 -22.43 9.83
C ALA A 225 -25.35 -22.11 10.53
N ASP A 226 -25.50 -22.45 11.82
CA ASP A 226 -26.71 -22.23 12.59
C ASP A 226 -26.77 -20.86 13.27
N MET A 227 -25.72 -20.04 13.10
CA MET A 227 -25.64 -18.65 13.58
C MET A 227 -26.24 -17.67 12.58
N GLU A 228 -26.75 -16.54 13.09
CA GLU A 228 -27.28 -15.45 12.26
C GLU A 228 -26.16 -14.46 11.88
N LYS A 229 -25.24 -14.18 12.82
CA LYS A 229 -24.10 -13.29 12.62
C LYS A 229 -22.83 -13.85 13.24
N PHE A 230 -21.70 -13.46 12.69
CA PHE A 230 -20.39 -13.59 13.31
C PHE A 230 -19.91 -12.25 13.81
N MET A 231 -19.28 -12.26 14.98
CA MET A 231 -18.61 -11.12 15.59
C MET A 231 -17.14 -11.48 15.76
N PHE A 232 -16.27 -10.78 15.02
CA PHE A 232 -14.82 -10.86 15.16
C PHE A 232 -14.40 -9.83 16.18
N LYS A 233 -14.16 -10.28 17.40
CA LYS A 233 -13.82 -9.41 18.53
C LYS A 233 -12.30 -9.41 18.72
N ASP A 234 -11.73 -8.22 18.88
CA ASP A 234 -10.33 -7.97 19.19
C ASP A 234 -10.21 -7.13 20.46
N ASP A 235 -9.15 -7.35 21.25
CA ASP A 235 -8.86 -6.61 22.47
C ASP A 235 -7.55 -5.83 22.31
N PHE A 236 -7.61 -4.53 22.60
CA PHE A 236 -6.46 -3.64 22.55
C PHE A 236 -5.90 -3.41 23.95
N SER A 237 -4.56 -3.41 24.05
CA SER A 237 -3.86 -3.16 25.31
C SER A 237 -2.56 -2.40 25.07
N ALA A 238 -2.03 -1.77 26.12
CA ALA A 238 -0.72 -1.13 26.06
C ALA A 238 0.11 -1.46 27.30
N ASN A 239 1.43 -1.50 27.14
CA ASN A 239 2.34 -1.99 28.18
C ASN A 239 2.66 -0.95 29.27
N GLN A 240 2.60 0.35 28.95
CA GLN A 240 3.13 1.42 29.82
C GLN A 240 2.07 2.39 30.33
N LYS A 241 0.91 2.45 29.68
CA LYS A 241 -0.17 3.40 30.00
C LYS A 241 -1.52 2.72 29.83
N LEU A 242 -2.51 3.17 30.59
CA LEU A 242 -3.90 2.81 30.31
C LEU A 242 -4.26 3.36 28.93
N GLY A 243 -4.66 2.45 28.04
CA GLY A 243 -5.17 2.80 26.74
C GLY A 243 -6.69 2.91 26.74
N GLU A 244 -7.21 3.68 25.80
CA GLU A 244 -8.65 3.84 25.58
C GLU A 244 -8.96 3.70 24.09
N LEU A 245 -9.80 2.73 23.74
CA LEU A 245 -10.36 2.61 22.40
C LEU A 245 -11.67 3.40 22.32
N THR A 246 -11.74 4.32 21.37
CA THR A 246 -12.94 5.12 21.07
C THR A 246 -13.33 4.98 19.61
N TYR A 247 -14.56 5.35 19.26
CA TYR A 247 -14.91 5.62 17.86
C TYR A 247 -14.03 6.76 17.30
N GLY A 248 -13.95 6.85 15.97
CA GLY A 248 -13.20 7.90 15.28
C GLY A 248 -13.65 9.32 15.61
N GLN A 249 -12.91 10.32 15.11
CA GLN A 249 -13.06 11.73 15.49
C GLN A 249 -14.48 12.31 15.31
N ASP A 250 -15.28 11.72 14.42
CA ASP A 250 -16.72 11.96 14.39
C ASP A 250 -17.37 10.86 15.23
N ASN A 251 -17.74 11.15 16.47
CA ASN A 251 -18.34 10.19 17.44
C ASN A 251 -19.60 9.43 16.93
N PHE A 252 -20.03 9.69 15.70
CA PHE A 252 -21.13 9.02 15.01
C PHE A 252 -20.67 8.07 13.88
N ASP A 253 -19.43 8.19 13.38
CA ASP A 253 -18.90 7.29 12.35
C ASP A 253 -18.36 6.01 13.01
N LYS A 254 -19.25 5.03 13.18
CA LYS A 254 -18.92 3.71 13.70
C LYS A 254 -17.99 2.91 12.80
N SER A 255 -17.72 3.37 11.57
CA SER A 255 -16.82 2.65 10.67
C SER A 255 -15.34 2.91 10.95
N THR A 256 -14.97 3.77 11.90
CA THR A 256 -13.56 3.94 12.31
C THR A 256 -13.41 3.94 13.83
N ALA A 257 -12.22 3.57 14.31
CA ALA A 257 -11.86 3.65 15.72
C ALA A 257 -10.49 4.29 15.91
N SER A 258 -10.22 4.73 17.13
CA SER A 258 -8.95 5.33 17.55
C SER A 258 -8.53 4.76 18.89
N PHE A 259 -7.26 4.45 19.04
CA PHE A 259 -6.69 4.02 20.32
C PHE A 259 -5.82 5.13 20.88
N LYS A 260 -6.09 5.53 22.12
CA LYS A 260 -5.41 6.62 22.82
C LYS A 260 -4.55 6.10 23.96
N LEU A 261 -3.43 6.74 24.20
CA LEU A 261 -2.62 6.58 25.42
C LEU A 261 -2.58 7.93 26.16
N GLY A 262 -3.34 8.04 27.24
CA GLY A 262 -3.59 9.34 27.86
C GLY A 262 -4.43 10.23 26.94
N SER A 263 -3.96 11.45 26.65
CA SER A 263 -4.65 12.39 25.76
C SER A 263 -4.31 12.24 24.28
N GLU A 264 -3.35 11.38 23.94
CA GLU A 264 -2.78 11.26 22.60
C GLU A 264 -3.40 10.08 21.85
N THR A 265 -3.94 10.31 20.66
CA THR A 265 -4.32 9.22 19.75
C THR A 265 -3.06 8.66 19.11
N VAL A 266 -2.78 7.39 19.39
CA VAL A 266 -1.56 6.70 18.95
C VAL A 266 -1.81 5.75 17.79
N LEU A 267 -3.00 5.14 17.72
CA LEU A 267 -3.42 4.31 16.60
C LEU A 267 -4.78 4.74 16.04
N LYS A 268 -4.97 4.47 14.75
CA LYS A 268 -6.26 4.52 14.06
C LYS A 268 -6.61 3.14 13.52
N VAL A 269 -7.88 2.76 13.65
CA VAL A 269 -8.44 1.59 12.97
C VAL A 269 -9.34 2.11 11.84
N ASN A 270 -8.87 1.90 10.62
CA ASN A 270 -9.55 2.34 9.40
C ASN A 270 -10.80 1.50 9.13
N LYS A 271 -11.65 1.94 8.19
CA LYS A 271 -12.88 1.22 7.83
C LYS A 271 -12.58 -0.21 7.38
N ALA A 272 -13.22 -1.18 8.03
CA ALA A 272 -13.23 -2.55 7.54
C ALA A 272 -14.21 -2.65 6.37
N ILE A 273 -13.85 -3.45 5.37
CA ILE A 273 -14.77 -3.90 4.34
C ILE A 273 -14.87 -5.41 4.38
N ILE A 274 -15.99 -5.91 3.89
CA ILE A 274 -16.17 -7.30 3.55
C ILE A 274 -16.42 -7.43 2.06
N TYR A 275 -15.78 -8.40 1.42
CA TYR A 275 -15.94 -8.66 0.00
C TYR A 275 -15.72 -10.12 -0.37
N SER A 276 -16.20 -10.51 -1.56
CA SER A 276 -15.86 -11.79 -2.19
C SER A 276 -14.57 -11.62 -3.00
N ASP A 277 -13.65 -12.60 -2.95
CA ASP A 277 -12.47 -12.62 -3.82
C ASP A 277 -12.84 -12.67 -5.32
N GLU A 278 -13.97 -13.29 -5.65
CA GLU A 278 -14.60 -13.19 -6.96
C GLU A 278 -15.25 -11.81 -7.18
N ASN A 279 -14.64 -10.99 -8.05
CA ASN A 279 -15.11 -9.65 -8.41
C ASN A 279 -15.29 -8.71 -7.19
N PRO A 280 -14.22 -8.43 -6.41
CA PRO A 280 -14.29 -7.67 -5.17
C PRO A 280 -14.92 -6.28 -5.33
N SER A 281 -14.77 -5.69 -6.52
CA SER A 281 -15.31 -4.36 -6.82
C SER A 281 -16.82 -4.26 -6.90
N LYS A 282 -17.50 -5.37 -7.13
CA LYS A 282 -18.96 -5.41 -7.29
C LYS A 282 -19.67 -5.90 -6.03
N ASN A 283 -18.96 -6.63 -5.18
CA ASN A 283 -19.55 -7.38 -4.07
C ASN A 283 -18.83 -7.02 -2.77
N TYR A 284 -18.87 -5.74 -2.36
CA TYR A 284 -18.30 -5.30 -1.09
C TYR A 284 -19.31 -4.52 -0.24
N LYS A 285 -19.05 -4.46 1.07
CA LYS A 285 -19.76 -3.61 2.03
C LYS A 285 -18.78 -3.03 3.03
N TYR A 286 -18.99 -1.79 3.43
CA TYR A 286 -18.35 -1.23 4.62
C TYR A 286 -18.98 -1.86 5.87
N LEU A 287 -18.15 -2.06 6.88
CA LEU A 287 -18.57 -2.61 8.16
C LEU A 287 -18.39 -1.56 9.24
N ASP A 288 -19.37 -1.52 10.14
CA ASP A 288 -19.29 -0.75 11.37
C ASP A 288 -18.57 -1.56 12.44
N TYR A 289 -17.86 -0.84 13.29
CA TYR A 289 -17.30 -1.35 14.52
C TYR A 289 -18.31 -1.22 15.66
N ASP A 290 -18.25 -2.17 16.59
CA ASP A 290 -18.78 -2.02 17.94
C ASP A 290 -17.61 -1.92 18.92
N VAL A 291 -17.47 -0.76 19.57
CA VAL A 291 -16.36 -0.45 20.48
C VAL A 291 -16.86 -0.43 21.91
N LYS A 292 -16.31 -1.31 22.75
CA LYS A 292 -16.68 -1.42 24.18
C LYS A 292 -15.52 -1.96 25.01
N ASN A 293 -15.19 -1.30 26.11
CA ASN A 293 -14.19 -1.76 27.08
C ASN A 293 -12.82 -2.11 26.47
N ASN A 294 -12.28 -1.27 25.58
CA ASN A 294 -11.07 -1.54 24.80
C ASN A 294 -11.12 -2.75 23.87
N SER A 295 -12.30 -3.31 23.66
CA SER A 295 -12.56 -4.27 22.60
C SER A 295 -13.12 -3.57 21.37
N LEU A 296 -12.70 -4.03 20.21
CA LEU A 296 -13.25 -3.70 18.90
C LEU A 296 -13.91 -4.94 18.32
N ALA A 297 -15.15 -4.84 17.88
CA ALA A 297 -15.87 -5.94 17.27
C ALA A 297 -16.33 -5.59 15.85
N ILE A 298 -16.17 -6.53 14.93
CA ILE A 298 -16.68 -6.46 13.56
C ILE A 298 -17.81 -7.47 13.43
N ILE A 299 -19.02 -7.01 13.14
CA ILE A 299 -20.20 -7.87 13.04
C ILE A 299 -20.57 -8.08 11.58
N VAL A 300 -20.77 -9.34 11.19
CA VAL A 300 -21.05 -9.76 9.81
C VAL A 300 -22.21 -10.74 9.77
N ASP A 301 -23.16 -10.53 8.85
CA ASP A 301 -24.27 -11.46 8.64
C ASP A 301 -23.80 -12.77 7.99
N VAL A 302 -24.18 -13.90 8.59
CA VAL A 302 -23.89 -15.24 8.06
C VAL A 302 -24.55 -15.46 6.69
N SER A 303 -25.69 -14.81 6.44
CA SER A 303 -26.36 -14.84 5.14
C SER A 303 -25.50 -14.24 4.02
N TYR A 304 -24.77 -13.16 4.30
CA TYR A 304 -23.83 -12.57 3.36
C TYR A 304 -22.68 -13.54 3.07
N ILE A 305 -22.10 -14.12 4.12
CA ILE A 305 -21.00 -15.09 4.01
C ILE A 305 -21.43 -16.27 3.14
N ASN A 306 -22.54 -16.94 3.49
CA ASN A 306 -23.01 -18.13 2.78
C ASN A 306 -23.37 -17.87 1.32
N THR A 307 -23.85 -16.65 1.00
CA THR A 307 -24.16 -16.27 -0.38
C THR A 307 -22.91 -16.17 -1.25
N HIS A 308 -21.81 -15.64 -0.69
CA HIS A 308 -20.57 -15.38 -1.43
C HIS A 308 -19.58 -16.56 -1.37
N LEU A 309 -19.64 -17.40 -0.33
CA LEU A 309 -18.83 -18.62 -0.24
C LEU A 309 -19.06 -19.63 -1.39
N ARG A 310 -20.21 -19.56 -2.07
CA ARG A 310 -20.50 -20.39 -3.26
C ARG A 310 -19.65 -20.02 -4.49
N LYS A 311 -19.03 -18.85 -4.45
CA LYS A 311 -18.35 -18.18 -5.57
C LYS A 311 -16.84 -18.09 -5.35
N GLY A 312 -16.43 -17.98 -4.10
CA GLY A 312 -15.04 -17.97 -3.68
C GLY A 312 -14.94 -17.62 -2.20
N ASN A 313 -13.78 -17.17 -1.75
CA ASN A 313 -13.59 -16.83 -0.35
C ASN A 313 -14.23 -15.47 -0.03
N VAL A 314 -14.64 -15.32 1.23
CA VAL A 314 -15.12 -14.04 1.78
C VAL A 314 -14.03 -13.46 2.66
N ILE A 315 -13.67 -12.21 2.40
CA ILE A 315 -12.55 -11.52 3.06
C ILE A 315 -13.08 -10.35 3.87
N ILE A 316 -12.67 -10.26 5.14
CA ILE A 316 -12.90 -9.10 6.03
C ILE A 316 -11.53 -8.48 6.34
N ASP A 317 -11.36 -7.17 6.13
CA ASP A 317 -10.02 -6.60 5.97
C ASP A 317 -9.65 -5.39 6.86
N PRO A 318 -9.74 -5.44 8.20
CA PRO A 318 -9.41 -4.29 9.03
C PRO A 318 -7.93 -3.85 8.87
N LEU A 319 -7.69 -2.56 9.04
CA LEU A 319 -6.36 -1.95 9.01
C LEU A 319 -6.14 -1.13 10.28
N VAL A 320 -5.05 -1.42 10.99
CA VAL A 320 -4.59 -0.65 12.14
C VAL A 320 -3.31 0.09 11.75
N GLU A 321 -3.26 1.40 11.96
CA GLU A 321 -2.10 2.25 11.64
C GLU A 321 -1.74 3.18 12.80
N ALA A 322 -0.45 3.47 12.96
CA ALA A 322 0.05 4.49 13.87
C ALA A 322 -0.30 5.89 13.38
N THR A 323 -0.48 6.84 14.30
CA THR A 323 -0.70 8.26 13.97
C THR A 323 0.59 9.00 13.64
N GLY A 324 1.73 8.53 14.15
CA GLY A 324 3.06 9.07 13.85
C GLY A 324 3.56 8.76 12.43
N THR A 325 2.98 7.74 11.78
CA THR A 325 3.23 7.50 10.36
C THR A 325 2.45 8.48 9.49
N LEU A 326 2.99 8.79 8.30
CA LEU A 326 2.20 9.44 7.24
C LEU A 326 0.92 8.63 7.09
N ALA A 327 -0.18 9.19 7.61
CA ALA A 327 -1.42 8.44 7.67
C ALA A 327 -1.77 8.02 6.24
N GLN A 328 -2.13 6.75 6.02
CA GLN A 328 -2.49 6.29 4.67
C GLN A 328 -3.66 7.12 4.11
N ASN A 329 -4.41 7.81 4.97
CA ASN A 329 -5.42 8.81 4.61
C ASN A 329 -4.88 10.08 3.92
N GLN A 330 -3.57 10.39 4.01
CA GLN A 330 -2.95 11.46 3.23
C GLN A 330 -2.78 11.02 1.78
N ILE A 331 -2.59 9.70 1.54
CA ILE A 331 -2.64 9.08 0.22
C ILE A 331 -4.10 9.02 -0.23
N THR A 332 -4.61 10.17 -0.63
CA THR A 332 -5.95 10.32 -1.17
C THR A 332 -5.96 9.61 -2.53
N GLY A 333 -6.70 8.51 -2.62
CA GLY A 333 -6.88 7.76 -3.86
C GLY A 333 -7.31 8.67 -5.01
N SER A 334 -6.97 8.30 -6.24
CA SER A 334 -7.46 9.01 -7.42
C SER A 334 -8.98 8.88 -7.48
N MET A 335 -9.74 9.96 -7.25
CA MET A 335 -11.12 10.00 -7.70
C MET A 335 -11.10 9.91 -9.22
N ASN A 336 -11.56 8.79 -9.77
CA ASN A 336 -11.90 8.69 -11.18
C ASN A 336 -13.42 8.56 -11.28
N CYS A 337 -14.10 9.71 -11.24
CA CYS A 337 -15.51 9.84 -11.61
C CYS A 337 -15.67 10.07 -13.12
N GLY A 338 -14.91 9.37 -13.96
CA GLY A 338 -15.23 9.19 -15.38
C GLY A 338 -15.01 10.40 -16.29
N SER A 339 -14.29 11.44 -15.88
CA SER A 339 -13.91 12.55 -16.76
C SER A 339 -12.46 12.96 -16.61
N SER A 340 -11.85 13.45 -17.70
CA SER A 340 -10.52 14.08 -17.72
C SER A 340 -10.44 15.42 -16.95
N SER A 341 -11.57 15.88 -16.40
CA SER A 341 -11.70 17.13 -15.66
C SER A 341 -11.86 16.95 -14.15
N ASN A 342 -12.02 15.71 -13.66
CA ASN A 342 -12.21 15.41 -12.24
C ASN A 342 -11.20 14.33 -11.82
N TYR A 343 -9.98 14.77 -11.49
CA TYR A 343 -8.88 13.93 -11.03
C TYR A 343 -8.18 14.58 -9.84
N CYS A 344 -7.65 13.76 -8.94
CA CYS A 344 -6.76 14.24 -7.89
C CYS A 344 -5.36 14.44 -8.51
N ALA A 345 -4.99 15.70 -8.72
CA ALA A 345 -3.71 16.11 -9.29
C ALA A 345 -2.74 16.47 -8.16
N TYR A 346 -1.58 15.84 -8.13
CA TYR A 346 -0.59 16.09 -7.08
C TYR A 346 0.71 16.59 -7.71
N ASN A 347 1.09 17.81 -7.34
CA ASN A 347 2.34 18.40 -7.80
C ASN A 347 3.48 17.87 -6.93
N PHE A 348 4.38 17.10 -7.55
CA PHE A 348 5.61 16.68 -6.92
C PHE A 348 6.74 17.63 -7.29
N ASN A 349 7.04 18.56 -6.37
CA ASN A 349 8.10 19.53 -6.56
C ASN A 349 9.45 18.91 -6.16
N VAL A 350 10.33 18.75 -7.14
CA VAL A 350 11.70 18.30 -6.90
C VAL A 350 12.65 19.51 -7.00
N PRO A 351 13.09 20.08 -5.85
CA PRO A 351 13.97 21.23 -5.87
C PRO A 351 15.29 20.85 -6.54
N THR A 352 15.65 21.60 -7.58
CA THR A 352 16.89 21.42 -8.31
C THR A 352 17.85 22.54 -7.91
N PRO A 353 19.11 22.23 -7.52
CA PRO A 353 20.09 23.26 -7.19
C PRO A 353 20.30 24.27 -8.35
N PRO A 354 20.65 25.53 -8.07
CA PRO A 354 20.95 26.49 -9.13
C PRO A 354 22.21 26.08 -9.91
N LYS A 355 22.27 26.47 -11.19
CA LYS A 355 23.41 26.22 -12.11
C LYS A 355 23.72 24.74 -12.35
N VAL A 356 22.68 23.94 -12.51
CA VAL A 356 22.83 22.52 -12.85
C VAL A 356 22.02 22.17 -14.10
N THR A 357 22.48 21.19 -14.85
CA THR A 357 21.81 20.65 -16.03
C THR A 357 21.20 19.29 -15.69
N ILE A 358 19.89 19.16 -15.80
CA ILE A 358 19.22 17.86 -15.63
C ILE A 358 19.56 16.99 -16.84
N THR A 359 20.22 15.85 -16.61
CA THR A 359 20.66 14.94 -17.67
C THR A 359 19.76 13.72 -17.80
N ASN A 360 19.06 13.34 -16.74
CA ASN A 360 18.10 12.25 -16.77
C ASN A 360 17.05 12.43 -15.66
N VAL A 361 15.80 12.07 -15.96
CA VAL A 361 14.76 11.88 -14.96
C VAL A 361 14.21 10.48 -15.14
N SER A 362 14.15 9.74 -14.05
CA SER A 362 13.50 8.44 -13.98
C SER A 362 12.63 8.40 -12.74
N TYR A 363 11.59 7.57 -12.75
CA TYR A 363 10.63 7.53 -11.67
C TYR A 363 10.14 6.10 -11.48
N LYS A 364 9.81 5.77 -10.24
CA LYS A 364 9.17 4.52 -9.85
C LYS A 364 7.97 4.88 -9.00
N TRP A 365 6.84 4.25 -9.29
CA TRP A 365 5.62 4.44 -8.54
C TRP A 365 4.95 3.09 -8.35
N GLY A 366 4.29 2.94 -7.21
CA GLY A 366 3.50 1.78 -6.88
C GLY A 366 2.12 2.24 -6.48
N ILE A 367 1.09 1.57 -6.98
CA ILE A 367 -0.27 1.79 -6.50
C ILE A 367 -0.59 0.68 -5.51
N PHE A 368 -0.94 1.08 -4.29
CA PHE A 368 -1.61 0.20 -3.37
C PHE A 368 -3.11 0.35 -3.60
N VAL A 369 -3.68 -0.59 -4.35
CA VAL A 369 -5.12 -0.66 -4.55
C VAL A 369 -5.66 -1.73 -3.62
N ASN A 370 -6.37 -1.28 -2.59
CA ASN A 370 -7.16 -2.20 -1.79
C ASN A 370 -8.50 -2.43 -2.50
N PRO A 371 -9.00 -3.67 -2.51
CA PRO A 371 -10.41 -3.92 -2.73
C PRO A 371 -11.26 -2.90 -1.97
N PRO A 372 -12.40 -2.48 -2.52
CA PRO A 372 -13.06 -2.96 -3.74
C PRO A 372 -12.56 -2.29 -5.03
N ILE A 373 -11.52 -1.47 -5.01
CA ILE A 373 -11.15 -0.69 -6.20
C ILE A 373 -10.48 -1.62 -7.23
N ASN A 374 -10.95 -1.62 -8.48
CA ASN A 374 -10.40 -2.43 -9.58
C ASN A 374 -9.92 -1.58 -10.78
N LYS A 375 -10.00 -0.25 -10.68
CA LYS A 375 -9.54 0.66 -11.73
C LYS A 375 -8.14 1.14 -11.41
N ASN A 376 -7.15 0.55 -12.08
CA ASN A 376 -5.73 0.89 -11.93
C ASN A 376 -5.31 1.85 -13.06
N GLN A 377 -5.99 2.99 -13.18
CA GLN A 377 -5.61 4.02 -14.13
C GLN A 377 -4.89 5.13 -13.38
N THR A 378 -3.69 5.45 -13.82
CA THR A 378 -2.96 6.60 -13.32
C THR A 378 -2.27 7.26 -14.48
N PHE A 379 -2.24 8.57 -14.41
CA PHE A 379 -1.60 9.43 -15.37
C PHE A 379 -0.58 10.24 -14.59
N PHE A 380 0.62 10.40 -15.15
CA PHE A 380 1.60 11.34 -14.64
C PHE A 380 2.03 12.24 -15.80
N ASN A 381 2.39 13.47 -15.49
CA ASN A 381 2.96 14.41 -16.43
C ASN A 381 4.22 15.02 -15.81
N ILE A 382 5.28 15.15 -16.60
CA ILE A 382 6.53 15.80 -16.17
C ILE A 382 6.60 17.14 -16.89
N VAL A 383 6.52 18.23 -16.13
CA VAL A 383 6.59 19.59 -16.67
C VAL A 383 7.92 20.21 -16.24
N PRO A 384 8.87 20.47 -17.16
CA PRO A 384 10.06 21.25 -16.85
C PRO A 384 9.71 22.75 -16.78
N GLY A 385 9.98 23.39 -15.63
CA GLY A 385 9.80 24.84 -15.44
C GLY A 385 8.69 25.23 -14.45
N SER A 386 8.75 26.45 -13.94
CA SER A 386 7.95 26.97 -12.80
C SER A 386 6.50 27.35 -13.13
N CYS A 387 5.84 26.66 -14.07
CA CYS A 387 4.42 26.93 -14.37
C CYS A 387 3.56 25.69 -14.09
N THR A 388 3.10 25.57 -12.85
CA THR A 388 1.97 24.70 -12.50
C THR A 388 1.01 25.44 -11.58
N PHE A 389 -0.27 25.46 -11.96
CA PHE A 389 -1.36 25.94 -11.11
C PHE A 389 -1.48 25.07 -9.84
N PRO A 390 -1.82 25.65 -8.67
CA PRO A 390 -1.75 24.95 -7.40
C PRO A 390 -2.99 24.07 -7.18
N PHE A 391 -2.82 22.78 -6.94
CA PHE A 391 -3.82 21.92 -6.27
C PHE A 391 -3.11 20.86 -5.41
N GLN A 392 -3.70 20.52 -4.26
CA GLN A 392 -3.10 19.70 -3.20
C GLN A 392 -3.74 18.30 -3.08
N GLY A 393 -2.89 17.30 -2.81
CA GLY A 393 -3.17 15.94 -2.27
C GLY A 393 -1.99 14.99 -2.57
N VAL A 394 -2.02 13.69 -2.19
CA VAL A 394 -0.79 12.85 -2.10
C VAL A 394 -0.91 11.43 -2.73
N PHE A 395 0.14 10.98 -3.44
CA PHE A 395 0.40 9.57 -3.82
C PHE A 395 1.85 9.18 -3.48
N PRO A 396 2.14 7.91 -3.15
CA PRO A 396 3.50 7.44 -3.01
C PRO A 396 4.18 7.34 -4.40
N ALA A 397 5.08 8.27 -4.69
CA ALA A 397 5.85 8.29 -5.94
C ALA A 397 7.30 8.62 -5.63
N GLN A 398 8.22 7.97 -6.34
CA GLN A 398 9.65 8.27 -6.26
C GLN A 398 10.13 8.77 -7.60
N ILE A 399 10.90 9.86 -7.58
CA ILE A 399 11.57 10.38 -8.76
C ILE A 399 13.06 10.43 -8.45
N LEU A 400 13.82 9.82 -9.35
CA LEU A 400 15.25 9.91 -9.46
C LEU A 400 15.58 10.96 -10.50
N ILE A 401 16.25 12.03 -10.09
CA ILE A 401 16.77 13.04 -11.01
C ILE A 401 18.29 12.89 -11.04
N LYS A 402 18.84 12.56 -12.22
CA LYS A 402 20.27 12.68 -12.48
C LYS A 402 20.55 14.07 -13.03
N VAL A 403 21.57 14.69 -12.45
CA VAL A 403 21.93 16.07 -12.73
C VAL A 403 23.44 16.15 -12.93
N GLN A 404 23.86 17.00 -13.86
CA GLN A 404 25.24 17.34 -14.13
C GLN A 404 25.41 18.85 -13.93
N ALA A 405 26.28 19.26 -13.01
CA ALA A 405 26.66 20.65 -12.80
C ALA A 405 27.59 21.15 -13.91
#